data_AF-A0A661TEE1-F1
#
_entry.id   AF-A0A661TEE1-F1
#
_cell.length_a   1.000
_cell.length_b   1.000
_cell.length_c   1.000
_cell.angle_alpha   90.00
_cell.angle_beta   90.00
_cell.angle_gamma   90.00
#
_symmetry.space_group_name_H-M   'P 1'
#
loop_
_entity.id
_entity.type
_entity.pdbx_description
1 polymer ?
#
loop_
_entity_poly.entity_id
_entity_poly.type
_entity_poly.pdbx_seq_one_letter_code
_entity_poly.pdbx_strand_id
1 'polypeptide(L)'
;MKKHSGRQDSIVNRIVDGSVNIESEKEFENLLEIFPNEPSLHRAFADLLVKNNSREAADDAYEQSVAFFIDTGRILPAIVAQILKWRIARPLNKEGRNFYALVRDCKFVNKPLNRFLSGLSYHE
;
A
#
# COMPACT_ATOMS: atom_id res chain seq x y z
N MET A 1 18.48 -5.65 -25.72
CA MET A 1 17.63 -6.29 -24.69
C MET A 1 16.24 -5.67 -24.75
N LYS A 2 15.19 -6.49 -24.85
CA LYS A 2 13.85 -6.08 -25.30
C LYS A 2 13.18 -5.07 -24.36
N LYS A 3 12.75 -3.95 -24.94
CA LYS A 3 11.99 -2.86 -24.34
C LYS A 3 10.50 -3.21 -24.44
N HIS A 4 9.93 -3.86 -23.41
CA HIS A 4 8.50 -4.17 -23.33
C HIS A 4 7.75 -3.38 -22.23
N SER A 5 8.39 -2.44 -21.52
CA SER A 5 7.79 -1.85 -20.30
C SER A 5 6.55 -0.96 -20.53
N GLY A 6 6.39 -0.32 -21.70
CA GLY A 6 5.34 0.69 -21.88
C GLY A 6 3.88 0.20 -21.84
N ARG A 7 3.62 -1.11 -22.00
CA ARG A 7 2.25 -1.66 -22.05
C ARG A 7 1.80 -2.30 -20.74
N GLN A 8 2.75 -2.82 -19.97
CA GLN A 8 2.52 -3.45 -18.66
C GLN A 8 2.34 -2.38 -17.56
N ASP A 9 3.12 -1.31 -17.61
CA ASP A 9 2.90 -0.12 -16.77
C ASP A 9 1.50 0.48 -17.01
N SER A 10 0.99 0.34 -18.24
CA SER A 10 -0.33 0.84 -18.63
C SER A 10 -1.49 0.10 -17.96
N ILE A 11 -1.42 -1.21 -17.70
CA ILE A 11 -2.56 -1.92 -17.10
C ILE A 11 -2.60 -1.70 -15.59
N VAL A 12 -1.45 -1.70 -14.92
CA VAL A 12 -1.33 -1.38 -13.50
C VAL A 12 -1.90 0.01 -13.22
N ASN A 13 -1.49 1.03 -13.98
CA ASN A 13 -1.98 2.39 -13.80
C ASN A 13 -3.50 2.48 -13.97
N ARG A 14 -4.06 1.75 -14.94
CA ARG A 14 -5.51 1.72 -15.21
C ARG A 14 -6.32 1.03 -14.10
N ILE A 15 -5.73 0.06 -13.42
CA ILE A 15 -6.36 -0.57 -12.26
C ILE A 15 -6.31 0.39 -11.07
N VAL A 16 -5.16 1.02 -10.85
CA VAL A 16 -4.93 1.94 -9.73
C VAL A 16 -5.79 3.21 -9.84
N ASP A 17 -5.99 3.74 -11.04
CA ASP A 17 -6.86 4.90 -11.29
C ASP A 17 -8.36 4.54 -11.39
N GLY A 18 -8.69 3.25 -11.35
CA GLY A 18 -10.06 2.74 -11.39
C GLY A 18 -10.69 2.66 -12.78
N SER A 19 -9.96 2.93 -13.86
CA SER A 19 -10.45 2.77 -15.24
C SER A 19 -10.58 1.30 -15.68
N VAL A 20 -9.98 0.37 -14.93
CA VAL A 20 -10.17 -1.08 -15.05
C VAL A 20 -10.51 -1.62 -13.66
N ASN A 21 -11.66 -2.28 -13.53
CA ASN A 21 -12.06 -2.95 -12.31
C ASN A 21 -11.82 -4.46 -12.44
N ILE A 22 -11.10 -5.06 -11.50
CA ILE A 22 -10.96 -6.52 -11.39
C ILE A 22 -11.79 -6.94 -10.19
N GLU A 23 -12.81 -7.76 -10.44
CA GLU A 23 -13.76 -8.21 -9.40
C GLU A 23 -13.48 -9.64 -8.95
N SER A 24 -12.64 -10.38 -9.68
CA SER A 24 -12.24 -11.74 -9.33
C SER A 24 -10.95 -11.73 -8.51
N GLU A 25 -11.00 -12.31 -7.31
CA GLU A 25 -9.80 -12.51 -6.47
C GLU A 25 -8.72 -13.28 -7.23
N LYS A 26 -9.08 -14.38 -7.92
CA LYS A 26 -8.17 -15.19 -8.71
C LYS A 26 -7.50 -14.42 -9.85
N GLU A 27 -8.25 -13.56 -10.54
CA GLU A 27 -7.67 -12.73 -11.60
C GLU A 27 -6.67 -11.71 -11.01
N PHE A 28 -6.98 -11.18 -9.83
CA PHE A 28 -6.10 -10.28 -9.10
C PHE A 28 -4.83 -10.98 -8.60
N GLU A 29 -4.95 -12.20 -8.08
CA GLU A 29 -3.81 -13.02 -7.67
C GLU A 29 -2.84 -13.26 -8.83
N ASN A 30 -3.35 -13.64 -10.01
CA ASN A 30 -2.51 -13.78 -11.22
C ASN A 30 -1.78 -12.48 -11.56
N LEU A 31 -2.40 -11.32 -11.33
CA LEU A 31 -1.77 -10.03 -11.56
C LEU A 31 -0.64 -9.77 -10.55
N LEU A 32 -0.84 -10.14 -9.29
CA LEU A 32 0.19 -10.06 -8.25
C LEU A 32 1.36 -11.01 -8.53
N GLU A 33 1.13 -12.16 -9.16
CA GLU A 33 2.24 -13.02 -9.60
C GLU A 33 3.11 -12.34 -10.67
N ILE A 34 2.50 -11.54 -11.55
CA ILE A 34 3.22 -10.78 -12.59
C ILE A 34 3.93 -9.56 -11.99
N PHE A 35 3.32 -8.90 -11.00
CA PHE A 35 3.81 -7.66 -10.39
C PHE A 35 3.88 -7.78 -8.85
N PRO A 36 4.73 -8.68 -8.31
CA PRO A 36 4.69 -9.06 -6.90
C PRO A 36 5.05 -7.94 -5.93
N ASN A 37 5.77 -6.93 -6.39
CA ASN A 37 6.28 -5.84 -5.55
C ASN A 37 5.61 -4.49 -5.85
N GLU A 38 4.51 -4.47 -6.61
CA GLU A 38 3.80 -3.22 -6.90
C GLU A 38 2.83 -2.89 -5.75
N PRO A 39 3.14 -1.91 -4.87
CA PRO A 39 2.36 -1.69 -3.65
C PRO A 39 0.92 -1.27 -3.95
N SER A 40 0.71 -0.57 -5.07
CA SER A 40 -0.60 -0.06 -5.48
C SER A 40 -1.56 -1.20 -5.84
N LEU A 41 -1.03 -2.32 -6.38
CA LEU A 41 -1.82 -3.51 -6.66
C LEU A 41 -2.19 -4.25 -5.39
N HIS A 42 -1.25 -4.40 -4.45
CA HIS A 42 -1.55 -4.99 -3.12
C HIS A 42 -2.65 -4.20 -2.40
N ARG A 43 -2.62 -2.87 -2.46
CA ARG A 43 -3.69 -2.03 -1.90
C ARG A 43 -5.04 -2.28 -2.58
N ALA A 44 -5.06 -2.30 -3.91
CA ALA A 44 -6.28 -2.52 -4.68
C ALA A 44 -6.85 -3.94 -4.48
N PHE A 45 -5.99 -4.93 -4.28
CA PHE A 45 -6.40 -6.28 -3.89
C PHE A 45 -7.03 -6.29 -2.49
N ALA A 46 -6.42 -5.60 -1.52
CA ALA A 46 -7.00 -5.45 -0.19
C ALA A 46 -8.38 -4.75 -0.24
N ASP A 47 -8.55 -3.70 -1.07
CA ASP A 47 -9.84 -3.06 -1.31
C ASP A 47 -10.89 -4.05 -1.83
N LEU A 48 -10.51 -4.95 -2.76
CA LEU A 48 -11.39 -6.00 -3.28
C LEU A 48 -11.76 -7.01 -2.18
N LEU A 49 -10.78 -7.49 -1.41
CA LEU A 49 -11.00 -8.45 -0.32
C LEU A 49 -11.93 -7.89 0.76
N VAL A 50 -11.82 -6.59 1.08
CA VAL A 50 -12.77 -5.91 1.99
C VAL A 50 -14.18 -5.94 1.41
N LYS A 51 -14.37 -5.66 0.11
CA LYS A 51 -15.69 -5.73 -0.54
C LYS A 51 -16.28 -7.14 -0.49
N ASN A 52 -15.43 -8.17 -0.57
CA ASN A 52 -15.83 -9.58 -0.53
C ASN A 52 -15.97 -10.12 0.91
N ASN A 53 -15.80 -9.29 1.94
CA ASN A 53 -15.79 -9.66 3.38
C ASN A 53 -14.64 -10.58 3.82
N SER A 54 -13.58 -10.72 3.03
CA SER A 54 -12.36 -11.47 3.35
C SER A 54 -11.41 -10.64 4.20
N ARG A 55 -11.82 -10.31 5.44
CA ARG A 55 -11.13 -9.32 6.30
C ARG A 55 -9.70 -9.66 6.68
N GLU A 56 -9.42 -10.92 7.00
CA GLU A 56 -8.08 -11.37 7.40
C GLU A 56 -7.09 -11.26 6.23
N ALA A 57 -7.47 -11.80 5.06
CA ALA A 57 -6.68 -11.66 3.84
C ALA A 57 -6.48 -10.19 3.42
N ALA A 58 -7.49 -9.34 3.65
CA ALA A 58 -7.37 -7.91 3.38
C ALA A 58 -6.36 -7.23 4.32
N ASP A 59 -6.30 -7.63 5.58
CA ASP A 59 -5.32 -7.12 6.56
C ASP A 59 -3.89 -7.42 6.10
N ASP A 60 -3.64 -8.66 5.69
CA ASP A 60 -2.34 -9.12 5.15
C ASP A 60 -1.96 -8.34 3.88
N ALA A 61 -2.91 -8.18 2.95
CA ALA A 61 -2.67 -7.46 1.70
C ALA A 61 -2.39 -5.96 1.93
N TYR A 62 -3.07 -5.31 2.89
CA TYR A 62 -2.72 -3.95 3.28
C TYR A 62 -1.35 -3.87 3.93
N GLU A 63 -0.98 -4.82 4.80
CA GLU A 63 0.33 -4.86 5.43
C GLU A 63 1.46 -4.98 4.40
N GLN A 64 1.30 -5.85 3.40
CA GLN A 64 2.25 -5.95 2.28
C GLN A 64 2.33 -4.64 1.49
N SER A 65 1.18 -4.02 1.19
CA SER A 65 1.14 -2.72 0.51
C SER A 65 1.90 -1.64 1.28
N VAL A 66 1.72 -1.55 2.61
CA VAL A 66 2.43 -0.61 3.48
C VAL A 66 3.93 -0.83 3.39
N ALA A 67 4.39 -2.09 3.51
CA ALA A 67 5.80 -2.44 3.44
C ALA A 67 6.42 -2.02 2.09
N PHE A 68 5.79 -2.39 0.97
CA PHE A 68 6.31 -2.04 -0.36
C PHE A 68 6.29 -0.52 -0.63
N PHE A 69 5.29 0.21 -0.12
CA PHE A 69 5.27 1.67 -0.24
C PHE A 69 6.42 2.31 0.56
N ILE A 70 6.70 1.83 1.77
CA ILE A 70 7.84 2.30 2.59
C ILE A 70 9.16 1.98 1.89
N ASP A 71 9.34 0.75 1.39
CA ASP A 71 10.56 0.32 0.69
C ASP A 71 10.82 1.12 -0.58
N THR A 72 9.76 1.55 -1.27
CA THR A 72 9.84 2.42 -2.46
C THR A 72 9.87 3.91 -2.14
N GLY A 73 9.94 4.30 -0.86
CA GLY A 73 10.02 5.70 -0.42
C GLY A 73 8.75 6.52 -0.67
N ARG A 74 7.59 5.86 -0.76
CA ARG A 74 6.26 6.45 -1.04
C ARG A 74 5.41 6.47 0.23
N ILE A 75 5.62 7.44 1.12
CA ILE A 75 4.97 7.42 2.45
C ILE A 75 3.49 7.77 2.50
N LEU A 76 3.04 8.73 1.68
CA LEU A 76 1.64 9.14 1.75
C LEU A 76 0.72 7.97 1.39
N PRO A 77 0.99 7.20 0.32
CA PRO A 77 0.26 5.96 0.08
C PRO A 77 0.41 4.91 1.18
N ALA A 78 1.58 4.77 1.82
CA ALA A 78 1.76 3.87 2.97
C ALA A 78 0.85 4.26 4.15
N ILE A 79 0.78 5.56 4.49
CA ILE A 79 -0.11 6.08 5.54
C ILE A 79 -1.57 5.78 5.19
N VAL A 80 -1.98 5.97 3.93
CA VAL A 80 -3.34 5.65 3.48
C VAL A 80 -3.62 4.16 3.65
N ALA A 81 -2.74 3.28 3.17
CA ALA A 81 -2.89 1.83 3.32
C ALA A 81 -2.96 1.41 4.80
N GLN A 82 -2.14 2.00 5.67
CA GLN A 82 -2.16 1.73 7.11
C GLN A 82 -3.48 2.16 7.77
N ILE A 83 -4.04 3.32 7.40
CA ILE A 83 -5.35 3.78 7.89
C ILE A 83 -6.45 2.80 7.45
N LEU A 84 -6.39 2.30 6.21
CA LEU A 84 -7.36 1.32 5.72
C LEU A 84 -7.23 -0.02 6.46
N LYS A 85 -6.01 -0.51 6.69
CA LYS A 85 -5.74 -1.66 7.56
C LYS A 85 -6.42 -1.49 8.93
N TRP A 86 -6.20 -0.34 9.57
CA TRP A 86 -6.75 -0.04 10.90
C TRP A 86 -8.28 0.15 10.95
N ARG A 87 -8.94 0.28 9.79
CA ARG A 87 -10.41 0.24 9.71
C ARG A 87 -10.95 -1.18 9.76
N ILE A 88 -10.16 -2.18 9.38
CA ILE A 88 -10.52 -3.60 9.51
C ILE A 88 -10.44 -4.01 10.98
N ALA A 89 -9.30 -3.71 11.61
CA ALA A 89 -9.03 -4.02 13.01
C ALA A 89 -8.37 -2.82 13.71
N ARG A 90 -8.88 -2.46 14.88
CA ARG A 90 -8.34 -1.33 15.65
C ARG A 90 -6.89 -1.64 16.07
N PRO A 91 -5.94 -0.70 15.87
CA PRO A 91 -4.57 -0.92 16.25
C PRO A 91 -4.39 -1.03 17.75
N LEU A 92 -3.40 -1.82 18.15
CA LEU A 92 -2.81 -1.74 19.47
C LEU A 92 -1.90 -0.51 19.56
N ASN A 93 -1.77 0.08 20.76
CA ASN A 93 -0.89 1.25 20.97
C ASN A 93 0.55 1.00 20.49
N LYS A 94 1.04 -0.24 20.59
CA LYS A 94 2.37 -0.63 20.10
C LYS A 94 2.47 -0.55 18.57
N GLU A 95 1.42 -0.92 17.84
CA GLU A 95 1.42 -0.87 16.37
C GLU A 95 1.42 0.57 15.87
N GLY A 96 0.66 1.46 16.52
CA GLY A 96 0.70 2.90 16.23
C GLY A 96 2.10 3.49 16.41
N ARG A 97 2.77 3.17 17.53
CA ARG A 97 4.16 3.60 17.78
C ARG A 97 5.15 3.04 16.76
N ASN A 98 5.04 1.76 16.43
CA ASN A 98 5.91 1.11 15.44
C ASN A 98 5.75 1.76 14.06
N PHE A 99 4.51 1.98 13.63
CA PHE A 99 4.24 2.63 12.36
C PHE A 99 4.75 4.07 12.34
N TYR A 100 4.57 4.83 13.42
CA TYR A 100 5.14 6.17 13.54
C TYR A 100 6.67 6.18 13.40
N ALA A 101 7.37 5.23 14.01
CA ALA A 101 8.82 5.11 13.86
C ALA A 101 9.22 4.87 12.39
N LEU A 102 8.50 3.98 11.68
CA LEU A 102 8.71 3.75 10.25
C LEU A 102 8.50 5.02 9.42
N VAL A 103 7.43 5.79 9.70
CA VAL A 103 7.14 7.06 9.01
C VAL A 103 8.24 8.09 9.21
N ARG A 104 8.76 8.20 10.44
CA ARG A 104 9.82 9.15 10.79
C ARG A 104 11.15 8.78 10.14
N ASP A 105 11.47 7.50 10.08
CA ASP A 105 12.79 7.02 9.66
C ASP A 105 12.86 6.72 8.15
N CYS A 106 11.72 6.69 7.45
CA CYS A 106 11.70 6.43 6.02
C CYS A 106 12.23 7.64 5.22
N LYS A 107 13.15 7.35 4.30
CA LYS A 107 13.90 8.37 3.54
C LYS A 107 13.17 8.68 2.23
N PHE A 108 12.41 9.78 2.19
CA PHE A 108 11.69 10.17 0.97
C PHE A 108 12.53 11.03 0.04
N VAL A 109 12.23 10.95 -1.25
CA VAL A 109 12.78 11.82 -2.31
C VAL A 109 12.41 13.30 -2.05
N ASN A 110 11.30 13.56 -1.34
CA ASN A 110 10.77 14.91 -1.09
C ASN A 110 11.25 15.48 0.26
N LYS A 111 12.23 16.39 0.22
CA LYS A 111 12.84 17.04 1.40
C LYS A 111 11.85 17.84 2.28
N PRO A 112 10.92 18.65 1.73
CA PRO A 112 9.88 19.30 2.53
C PRO A 112 9.01 18.34 3.34
N LEU A 113 8.59 17.22 2.74
CA LEU A 113 7.73 16.25 3.42
C LEU A 113 8.47 15.54 4.57
N ASN A 114 9.75 15.20 4.36
CA ASN A 114 10.62 14.67 5.43
C ASN A 114 10.63 15.62 6.64
N ARG A 115 10.84 16.91 6.39
CA ARG A 115 10.88 17.92 7.46
C ARG A 115 9.56 17.99 8.22
N PHE A 116 8.44 17.98 7.51
CA PHE A 116 7.12 17.99 8.13
C PHE A 116 6.92 16.78 9.04
N LEU A 117 7.12 15.57 8.52
CA LEU A 117 6.90 14.33 9.28
C LEU A 117 7.88 14.17 10.44
N SER A 118 9.14 14.58 10.28
CA SER A 118 10.13 14.58 11.36
C SER A 118 9.82 15.55 12.50
N GLY A 119 9.01 16.58 12.24
CA GLY A 119 8.59 17.57 13.22
C GLY A 119 7.31 17.20 13.98
N LEU A 120 6.66 16.08 13.62
CA LEU A 120 5.52 15.57 14.37
C LEU A 120 6.00 14.95 15.68
N SER A 121 5.13 14.95 16.69
CA SER A 121 5.31 14.19 17.93
C SER A 121 4.15 13.21 18.08
N TYR A 122 4.45 11.99 18.51
CA TYR A 122 3.43 11.00 18.84
C TYR A 122 3.11 11.10 20.34
N HIS A 123 1.89 11.53 20.66
CA HIS A 123 1.36 11.54 22.02
C HIS A 123 0.33 10.40 22.16
N GLU A 124 0.43 9.64 23.25
CA GLU A 124 -0.43 8.48 23.55
C GLU A 124 -1.83 8.87 24.02
#